data_AF-A0A378A147-F1
#
_entry.id   AF-A0A378A147-F1
#
_cell.length_a   1.000
_cell.length_b   1.000
_cell.length_c   1.000
_cell.angle_alpha   90.00
_cell.angle_beta   90.00
_cell.angle_gamma   90.00
#
_symmetry.space_group_name_H-M   'P 1'
#
loop_
_entity.id
_entity.type
_entity.pdbx_description
1 polymer ?
#
loop_
_entity_poly.entity_id
_entity_poly.type
_entity_poly.pdbx_seq_one_letter_code
_entity_poly.pdbx_strand_id
1 'polypeptide(L)'
;MAVLVAIGMSIWRSRQSKLVTTYGSARWANADDVRQAGLIQSAGVFLGQLDGQYLRHEGPEHVLTFAPTRSGKGVGLVVPTLLSWPASAVIHDIKGENWQITAGWRSRFSHCLLFNPTDAKSAAYNPLLEVRRGAHEVRDVQNIADILVDPKARWRSATIGKRPRTRCWSGPSCMCSTRAKTRRCAASPTFCPTRPARSS
;
A
#
# COMPACT_ATOMS: atom_id res chain seq x y z
N MET A 1 34.46 49.72 15.42
CA MET A 1 34.18 48.28 15.16
C MET A 1 33.27 47.66 16.21
N ALA A 2 33.55 47.75 17.52
CA ALA A 2 32.70 47.15 18.56
C ALA A 2 31.22 47.60 18.55
N VAL A 3 30.95 48.88 18.27
CA VAL A 3 29.57 49.42 18.19
C VAL A 3 28.79 48.85 17.02
N LEU A 4 29.41 48.68 15.85
CA LEU A 4 28.77 48.07 14.67
C LEU A 4 28.47 46.59 14.89
N VAL A 5 29.39 45.88 15.57
CA VAL A 5 29.18 44.48 15.96
C VAL A 5 28.04 44.36 16.98
N ALA A 6 27.97 45.26 17.96
CA ALA A 6 26.89 45.27 18.95
C ALA A 6 25.52 45.58 18.32
N ILE A 7 25.45 46.54 17.40
CA ILE A 7 24.22 46.85 16.64
C ILE A 7 23.83 45.66 15.76
N GLY A 8 24.79 45.06 15.06
CA GLY A 8 24.57 43.86 14.24
C GLY A 8 24.06 42.68 15.07
N MET A 9 24.67 42.41 16.22
CA MET A 9 24.21 41.37 17.15
C MET A 9 22.84 41.68 17.76
N SER A 10 22.53 42.95 18.05
CA SER A 10 21.23 43.34 18.60
C SER A 10 20.11 43.18 17.56
N ILE A 11 20.36 43.52 16.30
CA ILE A 11 19.43 43.28 15.19
C ILE A 11 19.25 41.78 14.95
N TRP A 12 20.35 41.00 14.95
CA TRP A 12 20.30 39.55 14.77
C TRP A 12 19.54 38.85 15.90
N ARG A 13 19.80 39.25 17.16
CA ARG A 13 19.11 38.74 18.34
C ARG A 13 17.64 39.13 18.35
N SER A 14 17.29 40.37 17.98
CA SER A 14 15.90 40.82 17.85
C SER A 14 15.11 40.02 16.80
N ARG A 15 15.77 39.62 15.70
CA ARG A 15 15.16 38.71 14.71
C ARG A 15 14.96 37.30 15.26
N GLN A 16 15.81 36.82 16.15
CA GLN A 16 15.61 35.53 16.83
C GLN A 16 14.54 35.60 17.94
N SER A 17 14.38 36.72 18.64
CA SER A 17 13.37 36.90 19.69
C SER A 17 11.92 36.80 19.19
N LYS A 18 11.68 36.97 17.88
CA LYS A 18 10.34 36.79 17.29
C LYS A 18 9.94 35.31 17.11
N LEU A 19 10.85 34.36 17.40
CA LEU A 19 10.61 32.91 17.36
C LEU A 19 10.35 32.34 18.77
N VAL A 20 9.66 33.08 19.63
CA VAL A 20 9.21 32.53 20.93
C VAL A 20 7.99 31.64 20.68
N THR A 21 8.23 30.33 20.70
CA THR A 21 7.25 29.29 20.36
C THR A 21 6.68 28.64 21.62
N THR A 22 5.92 29.40 22.41
CA THR A 22 5.35 28.95 23.70
C THR A 22 4.42 27.73 23.56
N TYR A 23 3.87 27.47 22.36
CA TYR A 23 2.98 26.34 22.05
C TYR A 23 3.53 25.42 20.95
N GLY A 24 4.83 25.52 20.64
CA GLY A 24 5.49 24.77 19.57
C GLY A 24 5.79 25.60 18.32
N SER A 25 6.75 25.12 17.53
CA SER A 25 7.25 25.80 16.32
C SER A 25 6.52 25.40 15.04
N ALA A 26 5.37 24.74 15.16
CA ALA A 26 4.59 24.28 14.02
C ALA A 26 4.07 25.49 13.23
N ARG A 27 4.34 25.49 11.94
CA ARG A 27 3.88 26.49 10.98
C ARG A 27 3.62 25.83 9.65
N TRP A 28 2.86 26.50 8.79
CA TRP A 28 2.75 26.09 7.40
C TRP A 28 4.13 26.11 6.72
N ALA A 29 4.39 25.07 5.94
CA ALA A 29 5.60 24.96 5.15
C ALA A 29 5.60 26.01 4.04
N ASN A 30 6.75 26.62 3.81
CA ASN A 30 7.00 27.47 2.65
C ASN A 30 7.76 26.67 1.57
N ALA A 31 8.01 27.28 0.41
CA ALA A 31 8.71 26.62 -0.69
C ALA A 31 10.14 26.16 -0.32
N ASP A 32 10.82 26.84 0.60
CA ASP A 32 12.16 26.46 1.05
C ASP A 32 12.11 25.21 1.94
N ASP A 33 11.12 25.10 2.84
CA ASP A 33 10.90 23.91 3.66
C ASP A 33 10.58 22.70 2.81
N VAL A 34 9.75 22.88 1.78
CA VAL A 34 9.35 21.82 0.85
C VAL A 34 10.55 21.33 0.03
N ARG A 35 11.41 22.25 -0.42
CA ARG A 35 12.67 21.91 -1.09
C ARG A 35 13.63 21.20 -0.14
N GLN A 36 13.79 21.69 1.10
CA GLN A 36 14.66 21.08 2.10
C GLN A 36 14.18 19.68 2.51
N ALA A 37 12.87 19.47 2.59
CA ALA A 37 12.24 18.17 2.84
C ALA A 37 12.29 17.23 1.63
N GLY A 38 12.81 17.68 0.48
CA GLY A 38 12.96 16.85 -0.71
C GLY A 38 11.62 16.43 -1.32
N LEU A 39 10.57 17.24 -1.19
CA LEU A 39 9.23 16.84 -1.62
C LEU A 39 8.94 17.10 -3.11
N ILE A 40 9.80 17.79 -3.84
CA ILE A 40 9.58 18.17 -5.26
C ILE A 40 10.18 17.13 -6.22
N GLN A 41 10.46 15.92 -5.72
CA GLN A 41 11.09 14.87 -6.52
C GLN A 41 10.13 14.23 -7.52
N SER A 42 10.72 13.60 -8.54
CA SER A 42 9.96 12.95 -9.63
C SER A 42 9.31 11.62 -9.22
N ALA A 43 9.77 11.01 -8.13
CA ALA A 43 9.25 9.76 -7.60
C ALA A 43 8.79 9.93 -6.15
N GLY A 44 7.97 9.00 -5.67
CA GLY A 44 7.40 9.04 -4.34
C GLY A 44 5.88 8.87 -4.29
N VAL A 45 5.36 8.67 -3.08
CA VAL A 45 3.93 8.72 -2.78
C VAL A 45 3.45 10.14 -3.03
N PHE A 46 2.37 10.31 -3.79
CA PHE A 46 1.82 11.61 -4.10
C PHE A 46 1.12 12.20 -2.85
N LEU A 47 1.53 13.41 -2.46
CA LEU A 47 0.99 14.11 -1.31
C LEU A 47 0.06 15.27 -1.70
N GLY A 48 0.29 15.90 -2.85
CA GLY A 48 -0.48 17.06 -3.29
C GLY A 48 0.29 17.94 -4.28
N GLN A 49 -0.09 19.21 -4.33
CA GLN A 49 0.54 20.22 -5.17
C GLN A 49 0.74 21.52 -4.40
N LEU A 50 1.88 22.17 -4.60
CA LEU A 50 2.17 23.52 -4.11
C LEU A 50 2.76 24.34 -5.25
N ASP A 51 2.18 25.51 -5.55
CA ASP A 51 2.66 26.43 -6.59
C ASP A 51 2.94 25.76 -7.95
N GLY A 52 2.05 24.85 -8.37
CA GLY A 52 2.19 24.11 -9.62
C GLY A 52 3.09 22.87 -9.53
N GLN A 53 3.88 22.71 -8.46
CA GLN A 53 4.79 21.58 -8.27
C GLN A 53 4.13 20.43 -7.51
N TYR A 54 4.29 19.21 -8.01
CA TYR A 54 3.81 18.02 -7.33
C TYR A 54 4.69 17.69 -6.12
N LEU A 55 4.02 17.45 -5.00
CA LEU A 55 4.64 17.03 -3.76
C LEU A 55 4.62 15.52 -3.68
N ARG A 56 5.78 14.91 -3.52
CA ARG A 56 5.97 13.48 -3.42
C ARG A 56 6.93 13.13 -2.30
N HIS A 57 6.68 12.01 -1.64
CA HIS A 57 7.53 11.50 -0.58
C HIS A 57 8.08 10.11 -0.93
N GLU A 58 9.40 10.02 -1.02
CA GLU A 58 10.14 8.79 -1.32
C GLU A 58 11.10 8.45 -0.17
N GLY A 59 10.61 8.57 1.07
CA GLY A 59 11.37 8.23 2.27
C GLY A 59 10.97 6.86 2.84
N PRO A 60 11.76 6.32 3.79
CA PRO A 60 11.41 5.11 4.53
C PRO A 60 10.23 5.33 5.50
N GLU A 61 9.80 6.57 5.70
CA GLU A 61 8.73 6.92 6.63
C GLU A 61 7.34 6.49 6.10
N HIS A 62 6.42 6.23 7.03
CA HIS A 62 5.05 5.88 6.70
C HIS A 62 4.18 7.12 6.50
N VAL A 63 3.37 7.13 5.45
CA VAL A 63 2.39 8.18 5.17
C VAL A 63 1.02 7.77 5.69
N LEU A 64 0.45 8.58 6.59
CA LEU A 64 -0.93 8.44 7.05
C LEU A 64 -1.79 9.56 6.46
N THR A 65 -2.83 9.20 5.71
CA THR A 65 -3.78 10.15 5.15
C THR A 65 -5.09 10.12 5.91
N PHE A 66 -5.47 11.26 6.49
CA PHE A 66 -6.79 11.45 7.12
C PHE A 66 -7.72 12.19 6.15
N ALA A 67 -8.77 11.53 5.68
CA ALA A 67 -9.66 12.09 4.67
C ALA A 67 -11.10 11.56 4.86
N PRO A 68 -12.11 12.44 5.00
CA PRO A 68 -13.53 12.05 5.12
C PRO A 68 -14.04 11.27 3.90
N THR A 69 -15.22 10.68 4.00
CA THR A 69 -15.87 10.06 2.82
C THR A 69 -16.16 11.13 1.76
N ARG A 70 -16.03 10.76 0.47
CA ARG A 70 -16.22 11.66 -0.69
C ARG A 70 -15.29 12.90 -0.75
N SER A 71 -14.22 12.92 0.04
CA SER A 71 -13.17 13.95 -0.01
C SER A 71 -12.19 13.82 -1.19
N GLY A 72 -12.36 12.79 -2.03
CA GLY A 72 -11.49 12.56 -3.17
C GLY A 72 -10.18 11.84 -2.87
N LYS A 73 -10.00 11.21 -1.69
CA LYS A 73 -8.75 10.46 -1.36
C LYS A 73 -8.29 9.47 -2.43
N GLY A 74 -9.23 8.86 -3.15
CA GLY A 74 -8.95 7.96 -4.26
C GLY A 74 -8.30 8.70 -5.43
N VAL A 75 -8.95 9.75 -5.91
CA VAL A 75 -8.52 10.52 -7.10
C VAL A 75 -7.34 11.44 -6.81
N GLY A 76 -7.27 12.02 -5.61
CA GLY A 76 -6.27 13.02 -5.25
C GLY A 76 -4.96 12.45 -4.68
N LEU A 77 -4.95 11.21 -4.19
CA LEU A 77 -3.78 10.62 -3.53
C LEU A 77 -3.49 9.21 -4.03
N VAL A 78 -4.46 8.29 -3.95
CA VAL A 78 -4.23 6.87 -4.27
C VAL A 78 -3.94 6.65 -5.75
N VAL A 79 -4.82 7.10 -6.64
CA VAL A 79 -4.68 6.90 -8.09
C VAL A 79 -3.42 7.57 -8.64
N PRO A 80 -3.11 8.86 -8.34
CA PRO A 80 -1.87 9.50 -8.78
C PRO A 80 -0.63 8.76 -8.28
N THR A 81 -0.64 8.27 -7.04
CA THR A 81 0.44 7.45 -6.50
C THR A 81 0.58 6.17 -7.32
N LEU A 82 -0.48 5.39 -7.54
CA LEU A 82 -0.39 4.13 -8.26
C LEU A 82 0.03 4.28 -9.73
N LEU A 83 -0.28 5.41 -10.36
CA LEU A 83 0.12 5.70 -11.73
C LEU A 83 1.57 6.18 -11.87
N SER A 84 2.11 6.85 -10.84
CA SER A 84 3.47 7.40 -10.87
C SER A 84 4.51 6.59 -10.09
N TRP A 85 4.08 5.74 -9.14
CA TRP A 85 4.96 4.93 -8.31
C TRP A 85 5.62 3.80 -9.13
N PRO A 86 6.96 3.85 -9.33
CA PRO A 86 7.64 2.94 -10.24
C PRO A 86 7.87 1.55 -9.61
N ALA A 87 7.86 1.46 -8.29
CA ALA A 87 8.15 0.21 -7.58
C ALA A 87 6.90 -0.67 -7.40
N SER A 88 7.11 -1.82 -6.75
CA SER A 88 6.04 -2.76 -6.40
C SER A 88 5.11 -2.16 -5.34
N ALA A 89 3.84 -2.54 -5.37
CA ALA A 89 2.82 -2.03 -4.45
C ALA A 89 1.77 -3.11 -4.17
N VAL A 90 1.44 -3.33 -2.90
CA VAL A 90 0.33 -4.21 -2.47
C VAL A 90 -0.83 -3.30 -2.06
N ILE A 91 -2.01 -3.52 -2.64
CA ILE A 91 -3.16 -2.62 -2.48
C ILE A 91 -4.35 -3.39 -1.92
N HIS A 92 -4.80 -2.99 -0.74
CA HIS A 92 -6.08 -3.48 -0.22
C HIS A 92 -7.22 -2.67 -0.84
N ASP A 93 -7.89 -3.23 -1.85
CA ASP A 93 -8.91 -2.55 -2.65
C ASP A 93 -10.27 -3.23 -2.51
N ILE A 94 -10.97 -2.92 -1.41
CA ILE A 94 -12.30 -3.49 -1.11
C ILE A 94 -13.31 -3.22 -2.23
N LYS A 95 -13.17 -2.11 -2.96
CA LYS A 95 -14.12 -1.66 -3.98
C LYS A 95 -13.75 -2.11 -5.40
N GLY A 96 -12.48 -2.42 -5.66
CA GLY A 96 -11.98 -2.79 -6.97
C GLY A 96 -11.74 -1.60 -7.91
N GLU A 97 -11.97 -0.36 -7.46
CA GLU A 97 -11.84 0.86 -8.27
C GLU A 97 -10.38 1.13 -8.64
N ASN A 98 -9.45 0.89 -7.72
CA ASN A 98 -8.03 1.11 -7.98
C ASN A 98 -7.51 0.13 -9.03
N TRP A 99 -7.93 -1.14 -8.93
CA TRP A 99 -7.58 -2.15 -9.94
C TRP A 99 -8.09 -1.75 -11.33
N GLN A 100 -9.37 -1.41 -11.44
CA GLN A 100 -9.99 -1.05 -12.73
C GLN A 100 -9.32 0.15 -13.39
N ILE A 101 -8.96 1.18 -12.60
CA ILE A 101 -8.37 2.42 -13.13
C ILE A 101 -6.88 2.23 -13.46
N THR A 102 -6.12 1.56 -12.60
CA THR A 102 -4.65 1.63 -12.63
C THR A 102 -3.95 0.39 -13.17
N ALA A 103 -4.58 -0.79 -13.12
CA ALA A 103 -3.91 -2.05 -13.45
C ALA A 103 -3.43 -2.09 -14.91
N GLY A 104 -4.22 -1.54 -15.85
CA GLY A 104 -3.88 -1.48 -17.27
C GLY A 104 -2.73 -0.54 -17.61
N TRP A 105 -2.52 0.52 -16.82
CA TRP A 105 -1.33 1.37 -16.95
C TRP A 105 -0.11 0.67 -16.36
N ARG A 106 -0.25 0.12 -15.15
CA ARG A 106 0.84 -0.57 -14.44
C ARG A 106 1.31 -1.82 -15.17
N SER A 107 0.43 -2.53 -15.88
CA SER A 107 0.79 -3.72 -16.66
C SER A 107 1.78 -3.45 -17.80
N ARG A 108 1.97 -2.17 -18.17
CA ARG A 108 2.96 -1.77 -19.19
C ARG A 108 4.40 -1.90 -18.69
N PHE A 109 4.63 -1.83 -17.37
CA PHE A 109 5.98 -1.86 -16.78
C PHE A 109 6.13 -2.84 -15.62
N SER A 110 5.02 -3.39 -15.10
CA SER A 110 5.00 -4.34 -13.98
C SER A 110 4.07 -5.51 -14.27
N HIS A 111 4.26 -6.62 -13.56
CA HIS A 111 3.24 -7.65 -13.48
C HIS A 111 2.14 -7.18 -12.53
N CYS A 112 0.86 -7.30 -12.92
CA CYS A 112 -0.29 -6.95 -12.09
C CYS A 112 -1.12 -8.21 -11.81
N LEU A 113 -1.35 -8.53 -10.54
CA LEU A 113 -2.16 -9.67 -10.11
C LEU A 113 -3.36 -9.19 -9.29
N LEU A 114 -4.55 -9.68 -9.61
CA LEU A 114 -5.76 -9.48 -8.83
C LEU A 114 -6.02 -10.73 -8.01
N PHE A 115 -6.05 -10.58 -6.68
CA PHE A 115 -6.50 -11.61 -5.76
C PHE A 115 -7.87 -11.25 -5.17
N ASN A 116 -8.88 -12.02 -5.56
CA ASN A 116 -10.26 -11.92 -5.15
C ASN A 116 -10.84 -13.34 -5.08
N PRO A 117 -11.01 -13.92 -3.88
CA PRO A 117 -11.44 -15.32 -3.72
C PRO A 117 -12.86 -15.58 -4.24
N THR A 118 -13.66 -14.54 -4.49
CA THR A 118 -15.01 -14.69 -5.04
C THR A 118 -15.06 -14.62 -6.57
N ASP A 119 -13.95 -14.27 -7.23
CA ASP A 119 -13.88 -14.13 -8.69
C ASP A 119 -13.08 -15.30 -9.30
N ALA A 120 -13.73 -16.05 -10.18
CA ALA A 120 -13.11 -17.18 -10.87
C ALA A 120 -11.95 -16.78 -11.81
N LYS A 121 -11.88 -15.51 -12.23
CA LYS A 121 -10.80 -14.99 -13.08
C LYS A 121 -9.60 -14.46 -12.28
N SER A 122 -9.67 -14.51 -10.95
CA SER A 122 -8.62 -14.04 -10.07
C SER A 122 -7.40 -14.99 -10.07
N ALA A 123 -6.23 -14.44 -9.72
CA ALA A 123 -5.06 -15.24 -9.40
C ALA A 123 -5.35 -16.20 -8.24
N ALA A 124 -4.87 -17.43 -8.33
CA ALA A 124 -4.91 -18.38 -7.24
C ALA A 124 -3.75 -18.12 -6.27
N TYR A 125 -4.02 -18.23 -4.97
CA TYR A 125 -3.00 -18.11 -3.92
C TYR A 125 -3.21 -19.22 -2.89
N ASN A 126 -2.13 -19.94 -2.57
CA ASN A 126 -2.11 -20.92 -1.51
C ASN A 126 -0.91 -20.63 -0.60
N PRO A 127 -1.12 -20.11 0.62
CA PRO A 127 -0.04 -19.76 1.54
C PRO A 127 0.82 -20.98 1.93
N LEU A 128 0.28 -22.20 1.87
CA LEU A 128 1.04 -23.41 2.19
C LEU A 128 2.17 -23.70 1.20
N LEU A 129 2.10 -23.13 -0.01
CA LEU A 129 3.17 -23.24 -0.99
C LEU A 129 4.43 -22.44 -0.60
N GLU A 130 4.31 -21.50 0.35
CA GLU A 130 5.42 -20.70 0.86
C GLU A 130 6.24 -21.43 1.96
N VAL A 131 5.78 -22.60 2.43
CA VAL A 131 6.51 -23.38 3.43
C VAL A 131 7.76 -24.02 2.83
N ARG A 132 8.94 -23.56 3.26
CA ARG A 132 10.22 -24.13 2.82
C ARG A 132 10.59 -25.32 3.69
N ARG A 133 10.73 -26.49 3.06
CA ARG A 133 11.16 -27.72 3.76
C ARG A 133 12.57 -27.59 4.33
N GLY A 134 12.80 -28.19 5.51
CA GLY A 134 14.10 -28.19 6.19
C GLY A 134 14.15 -27.25 7.40
N ALA A 135 15.28 -26.57 7.61
CA ALA A 135 15.53 -25.82 8.85
C ALA A 135 14.55 -24.66 9.14
N HIS A 136 13.80 -24.18 8.14
CA HIS A 136 12.84 -23.09 8.28
C HIS A 136 11.38 -23.54 8.34
N GLU A 137 11.11 -24.83 8.18
CA GLU A 137 9.76 -25.37 7.99
C GLU A 137 8.82 -25.07 9.17
N VAL A 138 9.28 -25.31 10.41
CA VAL A 138 8.50 -25.02 11.62
C VAL A 138 8.17 -23.53 11.73
N ARG A 139 9.13 -22.65 11.44
CA ARG A 139 8.95 -21.20 11.49
C ARG A 139 7.98 -20.72 10.42
N ASP A 140 8.10 -21.23 9.20
CA ASP A 140 7.22 -20.84 8.09
C ASP A 140 5.78 -21.31 8.36
N VAL A 141 5.59 -22.52 8.89
CA VAL A 141 4.28 -23.04 9.30
C VAL A 141 3.69 -22.21 10.45
N GLN A 142 4.49 -21.84 11.45
CA GLN A 142 4.03 -20.99 12.57
C GLN A 142 3.60 -19.61 12.07
N ASN A 143 4.39 -18.95 11.22
CA ASN A 143 4.02 -17.66 10.65
C ASN A 143 2.69 -17.74 9.87
N ILE A 144 2.50 -18.80 9.08
CA ILE A 144 1.24 -19.03 8.35
C ILE A 144 0.09 -19.29 9.34
N ALA A 145 0.31 -20.10 10.37
CA ALA A 145 -0.70 -20.39 11.39
C ALA A 145 -1.13 -19.11 12.12
N ASP A 146 -0.19 -18.23 12.47
CA ASP A 146 -0.48 -16.96 13.15
C ASP A 146 -1.24 -15.96 12.25
N ILE A 147 -0.99 -15.98 10.93
CA ILE A 147 -1.74 -15.18 9.96
C ILE A 147 -3.18 -15.72 9.80
N LEU A 148 -3.36 -17.04 9.79
CA LEU A 148 -4.65 -17.69 9.55
C LEU A 148 -5.53 -17.77 10.80
N VAL A 149 -4.93 -17.94 11.97
CA VAL A 149 -5.60 -18.11 13.25
C VAL A 149 -5.33 -16.86 14.07
N ASP A 150 -6.36 -16.04 14.28
CA ASP A 150 -6.24 -14.89 15.18
C ASP A 150 -6.01 -15.39 16.63
N PRO A 151 -4.82 -15.20 17.22
CA PRO A 151 -4.55 -15.65 18.58
C PRO A 151 -5.33 -14.85 19.64
N LYS A 152 -5.86 -13.67 19.26
CA LYS A 152 -6.64 -12.77 20.13
C LYS A 152 -8.15 -12.91 19.95
N ALA A 153 -8.62 -13.84 19.11
CA ALA A 153 -10.01 -14.25 19.10
C ALA A 153 -10.35 -14.89 20.45
N ARG A 154 -10.62 -14.04 21.45
CA ARG A 154 -11.09 -14.43 22.79
C ARG A 154 -12.30 -15.32 22.57
N TRP A 155 -12.10 -16.59 22.85
CA TRP A 155 -13.07 -17.68 22.89
C TRP A 155 -14.08 -17.51 24.05
N ARG A 156 -14.61 -16.29 24.23
CA ARG A 156 -15.75 -16.05 25.09
C ARG A 156 -17.02 -16.26 24.28
N SER A 157 -17.56 -17.48 24.43
CA SER A 157 -18.92 -17.88 24.09
C SER A 157 -19.24 -18.02 22.60
N ALA A 158 -18.78 -19.12 22.00
CA ALA A 158 -19.53 -19.73 20.90
C ALA A 158 -19.42 -21.25 21.02
N THR A 159 -20.49 -21.85 21.55
CA THR A 159 -20.74 -23.28 21.60
C THR A 159 -20.38 -23.94 20.28
N ILE A 160 -19.44 -24.87 20.31
CA ILE A 160 -19.20 -25.87 19.26
C ILE A 160 -20.55 -26.56 19.03
N GLY A 161 -21.23 -26.26 17.92
CA GLY A 161 -22.50 -26.94 17.59
C GLY A 161 -23.66 -26.09 17.07
N LYS A 162 -23.47 -24.87 16.55
CA LYS A 162 -24.48 -24.24 15.68
C LYS A 162 -23.93 -24.04 14.27
N ARG A 163 -24.64 -24.62 13.30
CA ARG A 163 -24.37 -24.62 11.86
C ARG A 163 -23.75 -23.29 11.39
N PRO A 164 -22.71 -23.32 10.53
CA PRO A 164 -22.10 -22.10 10.05
C PRO A 164 -23.14 -21.36 9.20
N ARG A 165 -23.71 -20.27 9.74
CA ARG A 165 -24.25 -19.22 8.87
C ARG A 165 -23.05 -18.65 8.14
N THR A 166 -23.07 -18.82 6.83
CA THR A 166 -22.17 -18.22 5.84
C THR A 166 -21.92 -16.75 6.16
N ARG A 167 -20.83 -16.46 6.86
CA ARG A 167 -20.24 -15.12 6.87
C ARG A 167 -19.27 -15.10 5.70
N CYS A 168 -19.77 -14.66 4.55
CA CYS A 168 -18.94 -14.27 3.42
C CYS A 168 -17.86 -13.31 3.92
N TRP A 169 -16.60 -13.71 3.81
CA TRP A 169 -15.47 -12.80 3.83
C TRP A 169 -15.51 -12.00 2.53
N SER A 170 -16.28 -10.90 2.52
CA SER A 170 -16.34 -9.97 1.40
C SER A 170 -15.25 -8.90 1.57
N GLY A 171 -14.07 -9.16 1.03
CA GLY A 171 -13.00 -8.16 0.92
C GLY A 171 -11.81 -8.68 0.10
N PRO A 172 -11.62 -8.24 -1.15
CA PRO A 172 -10.46 -8.62 -1.94
C PRO A 172 -9.20 -7.84 -1.50
N SER A 173 -8.17 -8.57 -1.07
CA SER A 173 -6.83 -8.03 -0.81
C SER A 173 -5.95 -8.25 -2.05
N CYS A 174 -5.61 -7.20 -2.80
CA CYS A 174 -4.78 -7.33 -3.99
C CYS A 174 -3.29 -7.32 -3.60
N MET A 175 -2.61 -8.46 -3.80
CA MET A 175 -1.18 -8.61 -3.56
C MET A 175 -0.42 -8.48 -4.88
N CYS A 176 0.35 -7.40 -5.08
CA CYS A 176 1.29 -7.28 -6.19
C CYS A 176 2.69 -7.57 -5.66
N SER A 177 3.17 -8.79 -5.92
CA SER A 177 4.48 -9.27 -5.49
C SER A 177 5.49 -9.28 -6.63
N THR A 178 6.72 -8.94 -6.27
CA THR A 178 7.96 -8.96 -7.03
C THR A 178 8.34 -10.32 -7.64
N ARG A 179 9.10 -10.21 -8.73
CA ARG A 179 9.83 -11.24 -9.49
C ARG A 179 10.87 -11.98 -8.63
N ALA A 180 10.77 -13.31 -8.47
CA ALA A 180 11.92 -14.23 -8.30
C ALA A 180 11.53 -15.73 -8.27
N LYS A 181 11.49 -16.37 -9.45
CA LYS A 181 12.10 -17.68 -9.78
C LYS A 181 11.35 -18.31 -10.96
N THR A 182 11.98 -18.22 -12.11
CA THR A 182 11.81 -19.14 -13.23
C THR A 182 11.94 -20.59 -12.75
N ARG A 183 10.82 -21.25 -12.50
CA ARG A 183 10.71 -22.70 -12.64
C ARG A 183 9.53 -23.00 -13.54
N ARG A 184 9.81 -23.76 -14.59
CA ARG A 184 8.87 -24.21 -15.62
C ARG A 184 7.59 -24.73 -14.98
N CYS A 185 6.46 -24.10 -15.23
CA CYS A 185 5.19 -24.81 -15.15
C CYS A 185 5.17 -25.76 -16.34
N ALA A 186 5.51 -27.02 -16.08
CA ALA A 186 5.22 -28.11 -17.00
C ALA A 186 3.69 -28.16 -17.20
N ALA A 187 3.27 -28.03 -18.45
CA ALA A 187 1.90 -28.34 -18.84
C ALA A 187 1.66 -29.84 -18.59
N SER A 188 0.70 -30.16 -17.72
CA SER A 188 0.09 -31.49 -17.69
C SER A 188 -1.23 -31.42 -18.47
N PRO A 189 -1.39 -32.17 -19.57
CA PRO A 189 -2.62 -32.22 -20.32
C PRO A 189 -3.49 -33.32 -19.75
N THR A 190 -4.60 -32.97 -19.09
CA THR A 190 -5.63 -33.99 -18.83
C THR A 190 -7.00 -33.36 -18.62
N PHE A 191 -7.95 -33.97 -19.32
CA PHE A 191 -9.40 -33.91 -19.08
C PHE A 191 -10.20 -32.78 -19.74
N CYS A 192 -10.47 -32.98 -21.03
CA CYS A 192 -11.62 -32.43 -21.72
C CYS A 192 -12.71 -33.52 -21.79
N PRO A 193 -13.86 -33.41 -21.11
CA PRO A 193 -14.97 -34.32 -21.34
C PRO A 193 -15.75 -33.89 -22.59
N THR A 194 -15.82 -34.85 -23.50
CA THR A 194 -16.58 -34.95 -24.75
C THR A 194 -18.00 -34.36 -24.71
N ARG A 195 -18.32 -33.54 -25.72
CA ARG A 195 -19.69 -33.28 -26.20
C ARG A 195 -20.40 -34.60 -26.56
N PRO A 196 -21.69 -34.78 -26.28
CA PRO A 196 -22.53 -35.66 -27.06
C PRO A 196 -23.12 -34.90 -28.25
N ALA A 197 -22.87 -35.43 -29.45
CA ALA A 197 -23.64 -35.13 -30.65
C ALA A 197 -25.05 -35.73 -30.52
N ARG A 198 -26.07 -34.99 -30.94
CA ARG A 198 -27.31 -35.57 -31.47
C ARG A 198 -27.77 -34.76 -32.67
N SER A 199 -27.77 -35.46 -33.80
CA SER A 199 -28.54 -35.23 -35.00
C SER A 199 -30.00 -35.62 -34.77
N SER A 200 -30.93 -34.74 -35.14
CA SER A 200 -32.17 -34.95 -35.91
C SER A 200 -32.91 -33.62 -35.92
#